data_AF-A0A382BCV7-F1
#
_entry.id   AF-A0A382BCV7-F1
#
_cell.length_a   1.000
_cell.length_b   1.000
_cell.length_c   1.000
_cell.angle_alpha   90.00
_cell.angle_beta   90.00
_cell.angle_gamma   90.00
#
_symmetry.space_group_name_H-M   'P 1'
#
loop_
_entity.id
_entity.type
_entity.pdbx_description
1 polymer ?
#
loop_
_entity_poly.entity_id
_entity_poly.type
_entity_poly.pdbx_seq_one_letter_code
_entity_poly.pdbx_strand_id
1 'polypeptide(L)'
;MHNSHSKTGFFIAAFIITSAQVHSIDWTQYRGPNCDGSSSEKLVVSAWPSEGIRQVWKTPTKHGFASFAVAKGRAFTVVMEEVDDVNREVCLALNTETGLKIWSQILNIAKYDGGGNSGAKGNKGGDGPRSTPSTDGDRVYILDSRLKLHCYHAKDGKEYWERDLVKEHKAKVIRWQNAAAPIIDGELIFVCGGGEDQSLLAINKLSGATVWMGESDPMTHASPIVTELLGERQVIFFTQNGLVGCNAQSGSTLWRAKHPFKVSAAASPIVEGDIVYCSSGYGVGASAFKVSKKAGKYSVQQLWRKPNKLMNHWSTPVCIDGHLYGMFGFKEYSDGPLKCVELATGEVKWSHQGFGPGGVTLVDDHLIATSDIGEVVLSKATPTAYKELGRFKAINGKCWTHVAYSDGQIYVRSTQEGARF
;
A
#
# COMPACT_ATOMS: atom_id res chain seq x y z
N MET A 1 16.87 56.99 62.55
CA MET A 1 15.63 56.69 61.81
C MET A 1 16.02 55.83 60.61
N HIS A 2 15.68 54.55 60.65
CA HIS A 2 15.94 53.59 59.55
C HIS A 2 14.91 53.77 58.45
N ASN A 3 15.35 54.04 57.21
CA ASN A 3 14.51 53.92 56.02
C ASN A 3 14.92 52.67 55.25
N SER A 4 14.03 51.67 55.25
CA SER A 4 14.14 50.48 54.42
C SER A 4 13.54 50.74 53.04
N HIS A 5 14.34 50.70 51.98
CA HIS A 5 13.84 50.62 50.61
C HIS A 5 13.73 49.15 50.20
N SER A 6 12.50 48.64 50.04
CA SER A 6 12.25 47.35 49.40
C SER A 6 12.41 47.51 47.88
N LYS A 7 13.23 46.66 47.27
CA LYS A 7 13.30 46.50 45.81
C LYS A 7 12.42 45.32 45.43
N THR A 8 11.27 45.58 44.85
CA THR A 8 10.41 44.55 44.26
C THR A 8 10.96 44.18 42.89
N GLY A 9 11.63 43.04 42.78
CA GLY A 9 12.08 42.48 41.51
C GLY A 9 10.93 41.75 40.81
N PHE A 10 10.53 42.21 39.63
CA PHE A 10 9.64 41.48 38.74
C PHE A 10 10.45 40.42 37.99
N PHE A 11 10.27 39.15 38.33
CA PHE A 11 10.74 38.03 37.51
C PHE A 11 9.71 37.76 36.41
N ILE A 12 10.05 38.10 35.17
CA ILE A 12 9.30 37.67 33.98
C ILE A 12 9.73 36.23 33.69
N ALA A 13 8.85 35.27 33.99
CA ALA A 13 9.03 33.89 33.57
C ALA A 13 8.75 33.78 32.06
N ALA A 14 9.80 33.61 31.26
CA ALA A 14 9.68 33.32 29.84
C ALA A 14 9.19 31.87 29.66
N PHE A 15 7.94 31.69 29.25
CA PHE A 15 7.42 30.40 28.80
C PHE A 15 8.08 30.04 27.46
N ILE A 16 9.03 29.12 27.49
CA ILE A 16 9.56 28.48 26.28
C ILE A 16 8.49 27.50 25.80
N ILE A 17 7.71 27.90 24.79
CA ILE A 17 6.84 27.00 24.06
C ILE A 17 7.74 26.17 23.14
N THR A 18 8.12 24.97 23.57
CA THR A 18 8.73 23.99 22.68
C THR A 18 7.65 23.49 21.72
N SER A 19 7.62 24.04 20.51
CA SER A 19 6.85 23.46 19.41
C SER A 19 7.40 22.08 19.11
N ALA A 20 6.66 21.02 19.44
CA ALA A 20 6.96 19.70 18.93
C ALA A 20 6.99 19.79 17.40
N GLN A 21 8.13 19.53 16.78
CA GLN A 21 8.22 19.43 15.33
C GLN A 21 7.37 18.22 14.92
N VAL A 22 6.15 18.47 14.44
CA VAL A 22 5.37 17.45 13.75
C VAL A 22 6.13 17.16 12.46
N HIS A 23 6.79 16.00 12.41
CA HIS A 23 7.51 15.57 11.23
C HIS A 23 6.48 15.06 10.22
N SER A 24 6.14 15.92 9.25
CA SER A 24 5.28 15.56 8.13
C SER A 24 5.97 14.54 7.22
N ILE A 25 5.27 13.49 6.84
CA ILE A 25 5.80 12.45 5.94
C ILE A 25 4.89 12.31 4.73
N ASP A 26 5.51 12.29 3.56
CA ASP A 26 4.83 12.01 2.29
C ASP A 26 4.46 10.51 2.23
N TRP A 27 3.24 10.20 1.81
CA TRP A 27 2.80 8.83 1.51
C TRP A 27 3.08 8.49 0.05
N THR A 28 4.35 8.30 -0.28
CA THR A 28 4.85 8.38 -1.67
C THR A 28 4.46 7.24 -2.59
N GLN A 29 4.05 6.08 -2.07
CA GLN A 29 3.82 4.88 -2.88
C GLN A 29 2.81 3.94 -2.24
N TYR A 30 2.49 2.84 -2.94
CA TYR A 30 1.59 1.81 -2.42
C TYR A 30 2.05 1.32 -1.04
N ARG A 31 1.16 1.44 -0.06
CA ARG A 31 1.43 1.11 1.36
C ARG A 31 2.52 1.96 2.01
N GLY A 32 2.66 3.20 1.54
CA GLY A 32 3.46 4.23 2.21
C GLY A 32 4.94 4.17 1.88
N PRO A 33 5.74 5.08 2.47
CA PRO A 33 7.13 5.27 2.10
C PRO A 33 7.99 4.00 2.27
N ASN A 34 7.63 3.14 3.24
CA ASN A 34 8.34 1.90 3.54
C ASN A 34 7.73 0.63 2.91
N CYS A 35 6.67 0.75 2.10
CA CYS A 35 5.93 -0.37 1.47
C CYS A 35 5.27 -1.37 2.46
N ASP A 36 5.28 -1.10 3.77
CA ASP A 36 4.82 -2.00 4.83
C ASP A 36 3.45 -1.59 5.42
N GLY A 37 2.87 -0.49 4.93
CA GLY A 37 1.60 0.04 5.38
C GLY A 37 1.70 0.82 6.69
N SER A 38 2.89 1.25 7.08
CA SER A 38 3.11 2.08 8.27
C SER A 38 3.49 3.53 7.93
N SER A 39 3.11 4.46 8.82
CA SER A 39 3.71 5.79 8.92
C SER A 39 4.40 5.94 10.26
N SER A 40 5.59 6.55 10.26
CA SER A 40 6.32 6.94 11.48
C SER A 40 5.84 8.27 12.06
N GLU A 41 4.85 8.91 11.43
CA GLU A 41 4.14 10.05 12.00
C GLU A 41 3.44 9.68 13.31
N LYS A 42 3.18 10.70 14.12
CA LYS A 42 2.38 10.55 15.34
C LYS A 42 0.92 10.86 15.04
N LEU A 43 0.04 10.05 15.60
CA LEU A 43 -1.40 10.26 15.46
C LEU A 43 -1.80 11.57 16.15
N VAL A 44 -2.39 12.48 15.39
CA VAL A 44 -2.80 13.81 15.88
C VAL A 44 -3.95 13.72 16.88
N VAL A 45 -4.88 12.77 16.69
CA VAL A 45 -6.08 12.59 17.52
C VAL A 45 -6.25 11.11 17.87
N SER A 46 -6.09 10.77 19.15
CA SER A 46 -6.09 9.39 19.65
C SER A 46 -7.46 8.82 20.00
N ALA A 47 -8.54 9.59 19.84
CA ALA A 47 -9.92 9.14 19.97
C ALA A 47 -10.82 10.00 19.10
N TRP A 48 -11.67 9.40 18.27
CA TRP A 48 -12.55 10.15 17.37
C TRP A 48 -13.96 10.27 17.94
N PRO A 49 -14.63 11.41 17.74
CA PRO A 49 -16.01 11.57 18.15
C PRO A 49 -16.93 10.75 17.23
N SER A 50 -18.17 10.51 17.67
CA SER A 50 -19.13 9.65 16.96
C SER A 50 -19.50 10.14 15.56
N GLU A 51 -19.47 11.45 15.35
CA GLU A 51 -19.72 12.12 14.08
C GLU A 51 -18.53 12.01 13.11
N GLY A 52 -17.40 11.49 13.56
CA GLY A 52 -16.16 11.38 12.81
C GLY A 52 -15.27 12.61 12.91
N ILE A 53 -14.14 12.56 12.20
CA ILE A 53 -13.22 13.69 12.08
C ILE A 53 -13.62 14.61 10.91
N ARG A 54 -13.14 15.85 10.93
CA ARG A 54 -13.51 16.87 9.95
C ARG A 54 -13.14 16.44 8.53
N GLN A 55 -14.14 16.30 7.64
CA GLN A 55 -13.88 16.17 6.21
C GLN A 55 -13.33 17.49 5.65
N VAL A 56 -12.17 17.44 4.99
CA VAL A 56 -11.61 18.62 4.32
C VAL A 56 -12.15 18.77 2.91
N TRP A 57 -12.15 17.68 2.13
CA TRP A 57 -12.77 17.63 0.82
C TRP A 57 -13.25 16.23 0.49
N LYS A 58 -14.15 16.15 -0.49
CA LYS A 58 -14.62 14.93 -1.13
C LYS A 58 -14.82 15.20 -2.62
N THR A 59 -14.30 14.33 -3.47
CA THR A 59 -14.30 14.52 -4.93
C THR A 59 -14.64 13.21 -5.65
N PRO A 60 -15.32 13.24 -6.81
CA PRO A 60 -15.56 12.03 -7.58
C PRO A 60 -14.26 11.39 -8.06
N THR A 61 -14.08 10.09 -7.80
CA THR A 61 -12.97 9.27 -8.32
C THR A 61 -13.51 7.95 -8.83
N LYS A 62 -14.42 8.04 -9.81
CA LYS A 62 -15.23 6.92 -10.26
C LYS A 62 -14.36 5.75 -10.72
N HIS A 63 -14.76 4.55 -10.29
CA HIS A 63 -14.23 3.25 -10.69
C HIS A 63 -12.76 2.97 -10.35
N GLY A 64 -12.45 1.70 -10.06
CA GLY A 64 -11.10 1.27 -9.70
C GLY A 64 -10.77 1.31 -8.21
N PHE A 65 -9.59 0.78 -7.90
CA PHE A 65 -9.10 0.36 -6.59
C PHE A 65 -7.64 0.81 -6.32
N ALA A 66 -7.05 1.63 -7.18
CA ALA A 66 -5.81 2.34 -6.85
C ALA A 66 -6.01 3.17 -5.58
N SER A 67 -5.06 3.15 -4.65
CA SER A 67 -5.03 4.05 -3.50
C SER A 67 -4.44 5.41 -3.92
N PHE A 68 -4.25 6.30 -2.96
CA PHE A 68 -3.54 7.55 -3.16
C PHE A 68 -2.04 7.38 -2.87
N ALA A 69 -1.21 7.98 -3.72
CA ALA A 69 0.12 8.42 -3.34
C ALA A 69 0.08 9.94 -3.10
N VAL A 70 0.60 10.40 -1.99
CA VAL A 70 0.51 11.79 -1.55
C VAL A 70 1.91 12.33 -1.32
N ALA A 71 2.25 13.41 -2.02
CA ALA A 71 3.51 14.11 -1.81
C ALA A 71 3.42 15.58 -2.21
N LYS A 72 4.08 16.46 -1.44
CA LYS A 72 4.29 17.89 -1.81
C LYS A 72 3.01 18.59 -2.29
N GLY A 73 1.92 18.44 -1.55
CA GLY A 73 0.64 19.09 -1.82
C GLY A 73 -0.18 18.48 -2.96
N ARG A 74 0.16 17.26 -3.41
CA ARG A 74 -0.55 16.54 -4.47
C ARG A 74 -0.91 15.13 -4.05
N ALA A 75 -2.12 14.71 -4.40
CA ALA A 75 -2.59 13.33 -4.26
C ALA A 75 -2.78 12.72 -5.66
N PHE A 76 -2.09 11.62 -5.94
CA PHE A 76 -2.11 10.90 -7.21
C PHE A 76 -2.92 9.61 -7.07
N THR A 77 -3.79 9.33 -8.04
CA THR A 77 -4.56 8.08 -8.12
C THR A 77 -4.85 7.73 -9.58
N VAL A 78 -5.29 6.50 -9.84
CA VAL A 78 -5.78 6.09 -11.16
C VAL A 78 -7.28 5.80 -11.09
N VAL A 79 -8.02 6.32 -12.07
CA VAL A 79 -9.48 6.15 -12.22
C VAL A 79 -9.80 5.57 -13.60
N MET A 80 -11.06 5.18 -13.81
CA MET A 80 -11.57 4.88 -15.16
C MET A 80 -12.45 6.02 -15.65
N GLU A 81 -12.11 6.58 -16.80
CA GLU A 81 -12.90 7.59 -17.50
C GLU A 81 -13.20 7.14 -18.93
N GLU A 82 -14.35 7.55 -19.47
CA GLU A 82 -14.66 7.36 -20.88
C GLU A 82 -14.02 8.49 -21.68
N VAL A 83 -13.14 8.14 -22.62
CA VAL A 83 -12.48 9.08 -23.53
C VAL A 83 -12.62 8.53 -24.94
N ASP A 84 -13.16 9.35 -25.85
CA ASP A 84 -13.44 8.97 -27.23
C ASP A 84 -14.23 7.65 -27.34
N ASP A 85 -15.32 7.55 -26.59
CA ASP A 85 -16.22 6.38 -26.51
C ASP A 85 -15.54 5.08 -26.02
N VAL A 86 -14.38 5.18 -25.37
CA VAL A 86 -13.70 4.02 -24.79
C VAL A 86 -13.28 4.29 -23.35
N ASN A 87 -13.54 3.31 -22.48
CA ASN A 87 -13.01 3.34 -21.11
C ASN A 87 -11.47 3.31 -21.12
N ARG A 88 -10.86 4.28 -20.46
CA ARG A 88 -9.42 4.43 -20.28
C ARG A 88 -9.06 4.44 -18.80
N GLU A 89 -7.89 3.91 -18.48
CA GLU A 89 -7.23 4.22 -17.21
C GLU A 89 -6.67 5.64 -17.31
N VAL A 90 -6.98 6.48 -16.33
CA VAL A 90 -6.55 7.88 -16.28
C VAL A 90 -5.86 8.13 -14.95
N CYS A 91 -4.61 8.59 -15.00
CA CYS A 91 -3.91 9.10 -13.83
C CYS A 91 -4.41 10.51 -13.52
N LEU A 92 -4.78 10.76 -12.27
CA LEU A 92 -5.18 12.07 -11.76
C LEU A 92 -4.12 12.59 -10.81
N ALA A 93 -3.84 13.89 -10.88
CA ALA A 93 -3.25 14.64 -9.78
C ALA A 93 -4.29 15.59 -9.20
N LEU A 94 -4.52 15.48 -7.89
CA LEU A 94 -5.43 16.32 -7.14
C LEU A 94 -4.64 17.24 -6.21
N ASN A 95 -5.13 18.45 -6.02
CA ASN A 95 -4.62 19.35 -5.01
C ASN A 95 -5.02 18.83 -3.61
N THR A 96 -4.06 18.63 -2.71
CA THR A 96 -4.36 18.08 -1.38
C THR A 96 -5.23 18.99 -0.55
N GLU A 97 -5.19 20.32 -0.75
CA GLU A 97 -6.01 21.25 0.03
C GLU A 97 -7.48 21.28 -0.40
N THR A 98 -7.75 21.14 -1.69
CA THR A 98 -9.08 21.38 -2.25
C THR A 98 -9.75 20.13 -2.81
N GLY A 99 -8.99 19.06 -3.08
CA GLY A 99 -9.48 17.87 -3.79
C GLY A 99 -9.76 18.12 -5.28
N LEU A 100 -9.43 19.30 -5.80
CA LEU A 100 -9.64 19.66 -7.20
C LEU A 100 -8.53 19.06 -8.08
N LYS A 101 -8.92 18.64 -9.29
CA LYS A 101 -7.99 18.14 -10.30
C LYS A 101 -7.02 19.24 -10.73
N ILE A 102 -5.73 18.96 -10.65
CA ILE A 102 -4.64 19.78 -11.20
C ILE A 102 -4.43 19.40 -12.67
N TRP A 103 -4.27 18.11 -12.93
CA TRP A 103 -4.09 17.56 -14.28
C TRP A 103 -4.58 16.10 -14.33
N SER A 104 -4.78 15.59 -15.54
CA SER A 104 -5.06 14.17 -15.81
C SER A 104 -4.26 13.69 -17.02
N GLN A 105 -3.82 12.43 -17.00
CA GLN A 105 -3.17 11.77 -18.14
C GLN A 105 -3.83 10.44 -18.46
N ILE A 106 -4.07 10.20 -19.76
CA ILE A 106 -4.61 8.95 -20.27
C ILE A 106 -3.47 7.93 -20.33
N LEU A 107 -3.67 6.77 -19.72
CA LEU A 107 -2.65 5.71 -19.66
C LEU A 107 -2.89 4.66 -20.75
N ASN A 108 -4.04 3.97 -20.67
CA ASN A 108 -4.33 2.83 -21.53
C ASN A 108 -5.83 2.49 -21.56
N ILE A 109 -6.20 1.48 -22.33
CA ILE A 109 -7.55 0.92 -22.30
C ILE A 109 -7.86 0.28 -20.94
N ALA A 110 -8.96 0.68 -20.32
CA ALA A 110 -9.48 0.09 -19.09
C ALA A 110 -10.43 -1.07 -19.42
N LYS A 111 -9.85 -2.23 -19.78
CA LYS A 111 -10.60 -3.47 -20.03
C LYS A 111 -10.11 -4.58 -19.11
N TYR A 112 -11.01 -5.06 -18.25
CA TYR A 112 -10.71 -6.06 -17.24
C TYR A 112 -11.51 -7.35 -17.46
N ASP A 113 -10.86 -8.36 -18.01
CA ASP A 113 -11.56 -9.60 -18.40
C ASP A 113 -11.91 -10.44 -17.16
N GLY A 114 -13.20 -10.54 -16.87
CA GLY A 114 -13.70 -11.26 -15.70
C GLY A 114 -13.33 -10.61 -14.36
N GLY A 115 -13.10 -9.29 -14.32
CA GLY A 115 -12.62 -8.52 -13.15
C GLY A 115 -13.64 -8.25 -12.03
N GLY A 116 -13.55 -7.10 -11.37
CA GLY A 116 -14.07 -6.78 -10.03
C GLY A 116 -15.57 -6.93 -9.79
N ASN A 117 -16.39 -7.15 -10.82
CA ASN A 117 -17.82 -7.49 -10.71
C ASN A 117 -18.12 -8.99 -10.93
N SER A 118 -17.09 -9.79 -11.23
CA SER A 118 -17.23 -11.20 -11.58
C SER A 118 -16.88 -12.06 -10.38
N GLY A 119 -17.74 -13.02 -10.05
CA GLY A 119 -17.37 -14.15 -9.20
C GLY A 119 -17.84 -14.11 -7.74
N ALA A 120 -18.80 -13.27 -7.37
CA ALA A 120 -19.58 -13.46 -6.14
C ALA A 120 -20.99 -12.87 -6.25
N LYS A 121 -21.99 -13.58 -5.70
CA LYS A 121 -23.38 -13.09 -5.61
C LYS A 121 -23.39 -11.82 -4.76
N GLY A 122 -23.88 -10.71 -5.30
CA GLY A 122 -23.92 -9.41 -4.60
C GLY A 122 -22.68 -8.51 -4.81
N ASN A 123 -21.63 -8.99 -5.48
CA ASN A 123 -20.46 -8.17 -5.82
C ASN A 123 -20.76 -7.24 -7.01
N LYS A 124 -21.53 -6.18 -6.75
CA LYS A 124 -21.87 -5.09 -7.64
C LYS A 124 -21.09 -3.84 -7.19
N GLY A 125 -20.85 -2.87 -8.07
CA GLY A 125 -20.24 -1.58 -7.65
C GLY A 125 -18.98 -1.16 -8.42
N GLY A 126 -18.69 -1.79 -9.54
CA GLY A 126 -17.69 -1.31 -10.51
C GLY A 126 -16.40 -2.12 -10.50
N ASP A 127 -15.73 -2.07 -11.64
CA ASP A 127 -14.36 -2.55 -11.85
C ASP A 127 -13.46 -1.35 -12.19
N GLY A 128 -12.14 -1.54 -12.26
CA GLY A 128 -11.25 -0.46 -12.70
C GLY A 128 -9.78 -0.61 -12.32
N PRO A 129 -8.98 0.44 -12.52
CA PRO A 129 -7.55 0.46 -12.28
C PRO A 129 -7.19 0.13 -10.84
N ARG A 130 -6.12 -0.63 -10.61
CA ARG A 130 -5.77 -1.14 -9.26
C ARG A 130 -4.35 -0.79 -8.83
N SER A 131 -3.48 -0.54 -9.80
CA SER A 131 -2.10 -0.13 -9.57
C SER A 131 -2.07 1.28 -9.00
N THR A 132 -1.54 1.41 -7.79
CA THR A 132 -1.37 2.70 -7.12
C THR A 132 -0.14 3.40 -7.69
N PRO A 133 -0.20 4.69 -8.05
CA PRO A 133 0.98 5.45 -8.47
C PRO A 133 2.06 5.48 -7.39
N SER A 134 3.30 5.73 -7.80
CA SER A 134 4.39 6.05 -6.89
C SER A 134 4.99 7.39 -7.28
N THR A 135 5.40 8.21 -6.32
CA THR A 135 5.96 9.55 -6.57
C THR A 135 7.26 9.75 -5.82
N ASP A 136 8.20 10.42 -6.48
CA ASP A 136 9.44 10.87 -5.87
C ASP A 136 9.82 12.21 -6.47
N GLY A 137 10.14 13.19 -5.61
CA GLY A 137 10.60 14.49 -6.06
C GLY A 137 9.54 15.27 -6.86
N ASP A 138 9.79 15.38 -8.15
CA ASP A 138 9.04 16.07 -9.20
C ASP A 138 8.44 15.06 -10.21
N ARG A 139 8.45 13.76 -9.90
CA ARG A 139 8.01 12.68 -10.79
C ARG A 139 6.91 11.82 -10.17
N VAL A 140 6.06 11.28 -11.03
CA VAL A 140 5.06 10.26 -10.69
C VAL A 140 5.13 9.12 -11.70
N TYR A 141 5.08 7.90 -11.19
CA TYR A 141 5.29 6.66 -11.91
C TYR A 141 4.06 5.78 -11.79
N ILE A 142 3.61 5.23 -12.91
CA ILE A 142 2.40 4.41 -12.97
C ILE A 142 2.67 3.18 -13.82
N LEU A 143 2.48 1.98 -13.27
CA LEU A 143 2.41 0.75 -14.04
C LEU A 143 0.95 0.45 -14.34
N ASP A 144 0.53 0.67 -15.58
CA ASP A 144 -0.88 0.50 -15.96
C ASP A 144 -1.31 -0.98 -16.02
N SER A 145 -2.60 -1.22 -16.23
CA SER A 145 -3.22 -2.56 -16.33
C SER A 145 -2.63 -3.43 -17.46
N ARG A 146 -1.97 -2.81 -18.45
CA ARG A 146 -1.42 -3.44 -19.65
C ARG A 146 0.11 -3.56 -19.59
N LEU A 147 0.71 -3.33 -18.42
CA LEU A 147 2.14 -3.44 -18.15
C LEU A 147 2.97 -2.43 -18.93
N LYS A 148 2.45 -1.23 -19.09
CA LYS A 148 3.22 -0.08 -19.55
C LYS A 148 3.52 0.83 -18.36
N LEU A 149 4.79 1.16 -18.20
CA LEU A 149 5.31 1.98 -17.12
C LEU A 149 5.47 3.42 -17.63
N HIS A 150 4.78 4.33 -16.98
CA HIS A 150 4.72 5.75 -17.34
C HIS A 150 5.51 6.57 -16.31
N CYS A 151 6.16 7.64 -16.76
CA CYS A 151 6.77 8.65 -15.91
C CYS A 151 6.30 10.05 -16.34
N TYR A 152 5.60 10.74 -15.44
CA TYR A 152 5.13 12.10 -15.67
C TYR A 152 5.75 13.07 -14.67
N HIS A 153 5.85 14.33 -15.08
CA HIS A 153 6.15 15.43 -14.17
C HIS A 153 4.99 15.64 -13.21
N ALA A 154 5.27 15.58 -11.92
CA ALA A 154 4.29 15.61 -10.84
C ALA A 154 3.44 16.88 -10.82
N LYS A 155 3.98 18.02 -11.27
CA LYS A 155 3.29 19.31 -11.20
C LYS A 155 2.26 19.53 -12.30
N ASP A 156 2.55 19.13 -13.53
CA ASP A 156 1.76 19.48 -14.72
C ASP A 156 1.40 18.28 -15.60
N GLY A 157 1.85 17.07 -15.25
CA GLY A 157 1.54 15.85 -15.96
C GLY A 157 2.30 15.69 -17.28
N LYS A 158 3.32 16.51 -17.57
CA LYS A 158 4.12 16.35 -18.79
C LYS A 158 4.86 15.00 -18.76
N GLU A 159 4.78 14.23 -19.84
CA GLU A 159 5.51 12.97 -19.96
C GLU A 159 7.03 13.20 -20.01
N TYR A 160 7.75 12.42 -19.19
CA TYR A 160 9.21 12.31 -19.26
C TYR A 160 9.62 11.12 -20.11
N TRP A 161 9.04 9.95 -19.85
CA TRP A 161 9.29 8.73 -20.61
C TRP A 161 8.16 7.70 -20.37
N GLU A 162 8.09 6.73 -21.27
CA GLU A 162 7.18 5.58 -21.24
C GLU A 162 7.98 4.31 -21.61
N ARG A 163 7.65 3.18 -20.97
CA ARG A 163 8.21 1.86 -21.27
C ARG A 163 7.09 0.83 -21.44
N ASP A 164 7.07 0.09 -22.56
CA ASP A 164 6.09 -0.96 -22.82
C ASP A 164 6.71 -2.33 -22.50
N LEU A 165 6.47 -2.85 -21.30
CA LEU A 165 7.14 -4.08 -20.83
C LEU A 165 6.70 -5.32 -21.63
N VAL A 166 5.52 -5.29 -22.25
CA VAL A 166 5.07 -6.37 -23.15
C VAL A 166 5.97 -6.44 -24.38
N LYS A 167 6.25 -5.28 -25.00
CA LYS A 167 7.11 -5.21 -26.19
C LYS A 167 8.59 -5.43 -25.85
N GLU A 168 9.06 -4.80 -24.78
CA GLU A 168 10.49 -4.73 -24.47
C GLU A 168 11.00 -5.94 -23.70
N HIS A 169 10.15 -6.51 -22.83
CA HIS A 169 10.53 -7.55 -21.89
C HIS A 169 9.67 -8.81 -22.02
N LYS A 170 8.90 -8.97 -23.11
CA LYS A 170 8.05 -10.15 -23.38
C LYS A 170 7.05 -10.42 -22.24
N ALA A 171 6.61 -9.38 -21.55
CA ALA A 171 5.64 -9.48 -20.48
C ALA A 171 4.35 -10.14 -20.93
N LYS A 172 3.70 -10.89 -20.03
CA LYS A 172 2.38 -11.45 -20.26
C LYS A 172 1.37 -10.74 -19.35
N VAL A 173 0.41 -10.04 -19.96
CA VAL A 173 -0.71 -9.48 -19.20
C VAL A 173 -1.55 -10.63 -18.64
N ILE A 174 -1.50 -10.81 -17.32
CA ILE A 174 -2.22 -11.87 -16.61
C ILE A 174 -3.73 -11.62 -16.59
N ARG A 175 -4.50 -12.67 -16.26
CA ARG A 175 -5.95 -12.57 -16.04
C ARG A 175 -6.25 -11.49 -14.99
N TRP A 176 -7.34 -10.73 -15.19
CA TRP A 176 -7.69 -9.54 -14.40
C TRP A 176 -6.75 -8.35 -14.56
N GLN A 177 -5.76 -8.47 -15.43
CA GLN A 177 -4.81 -7.42 -15.78
C GLN A 177 -3.95 -7.00 -14.57
N ASN A 178 -2.97 -6.12 -14.79
CA ASN A 178 -2.06 -5.72 -13.73
C ASN A 178 -2.79 -5.00 -12.58
N ALA A 179 -2.31 -5.25 -11.36
CA ALA A 179 -2.69 -4.51 -10.17
C ALA A 179 -1.48 -4.19 -9.26
N ALA A 180 -0.29 -4.71 -9.58
CA ALA A 180 0.93 -4.39 -8.86
C ALA A 180 1.34 -2.95 -9.15
N ALA A 181 1.70 -2.22 -8.10
CA ALA A 181 2.25 -0.88 -8.17
C ALA A 181 3.76 -0.94 -8.48
N PRO A 182 4.31 0.05 -9.20
CA PRO A 182 5.76 0.23 -9.30
C PRO A 182 6.32 0.70 -7.96
N ILE A 183 7.40 0.13 -7.47
CA ILE A 183 7.97 0.49 -6.16
C ILE A 183 9.31 1.18 -6.33
N ILE A 184 9.51 2.29 -5.63
CA ILE A 184 10.72 3.10 -5.73
C ILE A 184 11.64 2.82 -4.54
N ASP A 185 12.93 2.65 -4.81
CA ASP A 185 14.00 2.74 -3.81
C ASP A 185 15.25 3.39 -4.41
N GLY A 186 15.70 4.49 -3.81
CA GLY A 186 16.82 5.26 -4.34
C GLY A 186 16.57 5.66 -5.80
N GLU A 187 17.45 5.23 -6.71
CA GLU A 187 17.38 5.53 -8.14
C GLU A 187 16.59 4.50 -8.98
N LEU A 188 16.02 3.49 -8.33
CA LEU A 188 15.42 2.33 -9.00
C LEU A 188 13.91 2.27 -8.80
N ILE A 189 13.23 1.78 -9.84
CA ILE A 189 11.83 1.34 -9.82
C ILE A 189 11.83 -0.16 -10.01
N PHE A 190 11.19 -0.89 -9.10
CA PHE A 190 11.01 -2.33 -9.18
C PHE A 190 9.61 -2.69 -9.67
N VAL A 191 9.56 -3.56 -10.66
CA VAL A 191 8.33 -4.13 -11.20
C VAL A 191 8.51 -5.63 -11.46
N CYS A 192 7.42 -6.39 -11.28
CA CYS A 192 7.33 -7.77 -11.76
C CYS A 192 6.40 -7.77 -12.96
N GLY A 193 6.89 -8.20 -14.12
CA GLY A 193 6.12 -8.08 -15.35
C GLY A 193 6.95 -8.14 -16.61
N GLY A 194 7.99 -8.96 -16.66
CA GLY A 194 8.58 -9.40 -17.93
C GLY A 194 8.34 -10.90 -18.19
N GLY A 195 8.96 -11.41 -19.24
CA GLY A 195 8.90 -12.79 -19.69
C GLY A 195 10.06 -13.63 -19.16
N GLU A 196 10.38 -14.71 -19.89
CA GLU A 196 11.50 -15.59 -19.56
C GLU A 196 12.83 -14.81 -19.48
N ASP A 197 13.60 -15.09 -18.43
CA ASP A 197 14.86 -14.46 -18.02
C ASP A 197 14.79 -12.95 -17.74
N GLN A 198 13.59 -12.37 -17.73
CA GLN A 198 13.38 -10.91 -17.60
C GLN A 198 12.17 -10.59 -16.72
N SER A 199 11.70 -11.53 -15.91
CA SER A 199 10.44 -11.40 -15.17
C SER A 199 10.47 -10.35 -14.06
N LEU A 200 11.61 -10.21 -13.39
CA LEU A 200 11.88 -9.24 -12.34
C LEU A 200 12.77 -8.14 -12.91
N LEU A 201 12.39 -6.89 -12.70
CA LEU A 201 13.02 -5.74 -13.35
C LEU A 201 13.34 -4.65 -12.33
N ALA A 202 14.50 -4.04 -12.48
CA ALA A 202 14.79 -2.71 -11.96
C ALA A 202 15.05 -1.73 -13.09
N ILE A 203 14.40 -0.59 -13.01
CA ILE A 203 14.45 0.47 -14.02
C ILE A 203 14.97 1.74 -13.35
N ASN A 204 15.90 2.45 -14.00
CA ASN A 204 16.37 3.73 -13.52
C ASN A 204 15.21 4.74 -13.57
N LYS A 205 14.88 5.34 -12.43
CA LYS A 205 13.70 6.20 -12.29
C LYS A 205 13.77 7.49 -13.12
N LEU A 206 14.99 7.95 -13.46
CA LEU A 206 15.18 9.20 -14.19
C LEU A 206 15.17 8.99 -15.69
N SER A 207 15.95 8.04 -16.20
CA SER A 207 16.10 7.78 -17.64
C SER A 207 15.10 6.77 -18.19
N GLY A 208 14.46 6.00 -17.31
CA GLY A 208 13.65 4.87 -17.70
C GLY A 208 14.45 3.68 -18.20
N ALA A 209 15.80 3.69 -18.15
CA ALA A 209 16.64 2.59 -18.64
C ALA A 209 16.58 1.35 -17.73
N THR A 210 16.63 0.15 -18.30
CA THR A 210 16.69 -1.09 -17.50
C THR A 210 18.08 -1.22 -16.86
N VAL A 211 18.15 -1.33 -15.53
CA VAL A 211 19.40 -1.46 -14.77
C VAL A 211 19.76 -2.92 -14.58
N TRP A 212 18.80 -3.73 -14.16
CA TRP A 212 18.93 -5.18 -14.14
C TRP A 212 17.60 -5.84 -14.46
N MET A 213 17.68 -7.06 -14.97
CA MET A 213 16.55 -7.94 -15.21
C MET A 213 16.98 -9.38 -14.92
N GLY A 214 16.04 -10.23 -14.54
CA GLY A 214 16.35 -11.63 -14.30
C GLY A 214 15.13 -12.46 -13.95
N GLU A 215 15.40 -13.75 -13.74
CA GLU A 215 14.43 -14.78 -13.38
C GLU A 215 13.31 -14.99 -14.42
N SER A 216 12.61 -16.12 -14.32
CA SER A 216 11.54 -16.52 -15.26
C SER A 216 10.20 -16.72 -14.54
N ASP A 217 10.06 -16.14 -13.35
CA ASP A 217 8.92 -16.33 -12.47
C ASP A 217 7.69 -15.58 -13.00
N PRO A 218 6.55 -16.26 -13.23
CA PRO A 218 5.34 -15.57 -13.66
C PRO A 218 4.84 -14.60 -12.57
N MET A 219 4.45 -13.39 -13.00
CA MET A 219 3.99 -12.34 -12.10
C MET A 219 2.68 -12.70 -11.37
N THR A 220 2.46 -12.05 -10.23
CA THR A 220 1.16 -11.97 -9.54
C THR A 220 0.67 -10.53 -9.54
N HIS A 221 -0.38 -10.23 -8.78
CA HIS A 221 -0.89 -8.87 -8.60
C HIS A 221 -0.24 -8.18 -7.38
N ALA A 222 0.59 -8.87 -6.62
CA ALA A 222 1.24 -8.31 -5.44
C ALA A 222 2.36 -7.36 -5.86
N SER A 223 2.31 -6.13 -5.36
CA SER A 223 3.44 -5.19 -5.47
C SER A 223 4.63 -5.76 -4.70
N PRO A 224 5.87 -5.61 -5.23
CA PRO A 224 7.06 -5.96 -4.45
C PRO A 224 7.16 -5.08 -3.20
N ILE A 225 8.08 -5.43 -2.31
CA ILE A 225 8.49 -4.55 -1.21
C ILE A 225 10.01 -4.41 -1.23
N VAL A 226 10.51 -3.32 -0.67
CA VAL A 226 11.94 -3.11 -0.47
C VAL A 226 12.20 -2.91 1.01
N THR A 227 13.15 -3.65 1.56
CA THR A 227 13.48 -3.57 2.99
C THR A 227 14.95 -3.92 3.23
N GLU A 228 15.45 -3.58 4.40
CA GLU A 228 16.70 -4.13 4.89
C GLU A 228 16.43 -5.46 5.59
N LEU A 229 17.05 -6.53 5.08
CA LEU A 229 16.91 -7.87 5.66
C LEU A 229 18.30 -8.47 5.83
N LEU A 230 18.67 -8.74 7.09
CA LEU A 230 19.96 -9.32 7.48
C LEU A 230 21.16 -8.50 6.97
N GLY A 231 21.07 -7.16 7.10
CA GLY A 231 22.11 -6.20 6.76
C GLY A 231 22.31 -5.98 5.27
N GLU A 232 21.33 -6.33 4.44
CA GLU A 232 21.36 -6.13 2.99
C GLU A 232 20.05 -5.52 2.52
N ARG A 233 20.13 -4.52 1.62
CA ARG A 233 18.94 -3.93 0.98
C ARG A 233 18.40 -4.90 -0.06
N GLN A 234 17.19 -5.39 0.15
CA GLN A 234 16.57 -6.41 -0.69
C GLN A 234 15.24 -5.93 -1.25
N VAL A 235 14.97 -6.30 -2.49
CA VAL A 235 13.62 -6.29 -3.05
C VAL A 235 13.05 -7.70 -2.95
N ILE A 236 11.81 -7.81 -2.47
CA ILE A 236 11.12 -9.09 -2.33
C ILE A 236 9.90 -9.09 -3.25
N PHE A 237 9.92 -10.01 -4.22
CA PHE A 237 8.81 -10.23 -5.14
C PHE A 237 7.98 -11.42 -4.68
N PHE A 238 6.66 -11.30 -4.83
CA PHE A 238 5.77 -12.45 -4.71
C PHE A 238 5.28 -12.87 -6.09
N THR A 239 5.81 -13.98 -6.56
CA THR A 239 5.54 -14.55 -7.89
C THR A 239 4.65 -15.78 -7.77
N GLN A 240 4.23 -16.36 -8.90
CA GLN A 240 3.44 -17.59 -8.89
C GLN A 240 4.22 -18.80 -8.33
N ASN A 241 5.55 -18.74 -8.30
CA ASN A 241 6.39 -19.78 -7.71
C ASN A 241 6.63 -19.59 -6.20
N GLY A 242 6.25 -18.43 -5.64
CA GLY A 242 6.47 -18.06 -4.25
C GLY A 242 7.24 -16.76 -4.11
N LEU A 243 7.96 -16.61 -2.99
CA LEU A 243 8.77 -15.43 -2.71
C LEU A 243 10.16 -15.56 -3.32
N VAL A 244 10.65 -14.45 -3.88
CA VAL A 244 12.01 -14.28 -4.37
C VAL A 244 12.59 -13.03 -3.73
N GLY A 245 13.62 -13.19 -2.90
CA GLY A 245 14.39 -12.08 -2.36
C GLY A 245 15.64 -11.85 -3.20
N CYS A 246 15.79 -10.65 -3.73
CA CYS A 246 16.92 -10.24 -4.56
C CYS A 246 17.66 -9.07 -3.90
N ASN A 247 18.97 -8.97 -4.14
CA ASN A 247 19.69 -7.74 -3.84
C ASN A 247 19.08 -6.59 -4.67
N ALA A 248 18.72 -5.49 -4.02
CA ALA A 248 17.99 -4.40 -4.67
C ALA A 248 18.81 -3.74 -5.80
N GLN A 249 20.13 -3.66 -5.66
CA GLN A 249 21.00 -2.96 -6.60
C GLN A 249 21.45 -3.83 -7.78
N SER A 250 21.75 -5.11 -7.55
CA SER A 250 22.29 -6.00 -8.59
C SER A 250 21.25 -6.93 -9.21
N GLY A 251 20.11 -7.14 -8.56
CA GLY A 251 19.10 -8.12 -8.97
C GLY A 251 19.47 -9.57 -8.66
N SER A 252 20.64 -9.83 -8.04
CA SER A 252 21.05 -11.20 -7.73
C SER A 252 20.09 -11.85 -6.73
N THR A 253 19.55 -13.01 -7.07
CA THR A 253 18.69 -13.78 -6.17
C THR A 253 19.47 -14.25 -4.95
N LEU A 254 18.99 -13.85 -3.78
CA LEU A 254 19.58 -14.16 -2.48
C LEU A 254 18.92 -15.40 -1.90
N TRP A 255 17.59 -15.49 -1.97
CA TRP A 255 16.83 -16.61 -1.42
C TRP A 255 15.47 -16.77 -2.08
N ARG A 256 14.88 -17.96 -1.90
CA ARG A 256 13.54 -18.29 -2.39
C ARG A 256 12.73 -19.01 -1.32
N ALA A 257 11.43 -18.77 -1.30
CA ALA A 257 10.49 -19.48 -0.44
C ALA A 257 9.28 -19.94 -1.26
N LYS A 258 9.04 -21.26 -1.32
CA LYS A 258 7.90 -21.80 -2.08
C LYS A 258 6.60 -21.52 -1.34
N HIS A 259 5.64 -20.90 -2.03
CA HIS A 259 4.27 -20.77 -1.56
C HIS A 259 3.33 -21.21 -2.68
N PRO A 260 2.81 -22.46 -2.65
CA PRO A 260 1.92 -22.97 -3.68
C PRO A 260 0.74 -22.03 -3.92
N PHE A 261 0.61 -21.61 -5.17
CA PHE A 261 -0.44 -20.73 -5.68
C PHE A 261 -1.61 -21.54 -6.26
N LYS A 262 -2.77 -20.91 -6.43
CA LYS A 262 -3.93 -21.54 -7.07
C LYS A 262 -4.58 -20.72 -8.18
N VAL A 263 -4.84 -19.43 -7.94
CA VAL A 263 -5.62 -18.59 -8.86
C VAL A 263 -5.08 -17.18 -8.98
N SER A 264 -4.94 -16.48 -7.85
CA SER A 264 -4.44 -15.11 -7.78
C SER A 264 -3.91 -14.81 -6.37
N ALA A 265 -2.92 -13.93 -6.33
CA ALA A 265 -2.30 -13.38 -5.13
C ALA A 265 -2.08 -11.89 -5.38
N ALA A 266 -2.57 -11.06 -4.47
CA ALA A 266 -2.48 -9.60 -4.57
C ALA A 266 -1.91 -8.96 -3.29
N ALA A 267 -1.75 -9.73 -2.22
CA ALA A 267 -1.22 -9.23 -0.96
C ALA A 267 0.30 -9.15 -1.07
N SER A 268 0.85 -7.97 -0.82
CA SER A 268 2.31 -7.80 -0.78
C SER A 268 2.91 -8.59 0.39
N PRO A 269 4.17 -9.04 0.27
CA PRO A 269 4.87 -9.62 1.39
C PRO A 269 4.95 -8.67 2.58
N ILE A 270 5.11 -9.22 3.78
CA ILE A 270 5.39 -8.47 5.01
C ILE A 270 6.68 -8.98 5.60
N VAL A 271 7.51 -8.06 6.11
CA VAL A 271 8.77 -8.39 6.76
C VAL A 271 8.81 -7.71 8.11
N GLU A 272 9.16 -8.48 9.14
CA GLU A 272 9.52 -7.94 10.44
C GLU A 272 10.68 -8.75 11.01
N GLY A 273 11.78 -8.05 11.34
CA GLY A 273 13.03 -8.70 11.69
C GLY A 273 13.51 -9.65 10.60
N ASP A 274 13.60 -10.95 10.92
CA ASP A 274 14.04 -12.00 9.98
C ASP A 274 12.90 -12.89 9.46
N ILE A 275 11.64 -12.51 9.69
CA ILE A 275 10.46 -13.26 9.28
C ILE A 275 9.76 -12.57 8.11
N VAL A 276 9.51 -13.33 7.04
CA VAL A 276 8.77 -12.91 5.85
C VAL A 276 7.44 -13.65 5.77
N TYR A 277 6.34 -12.91 5.71
CA TYR A 277 4.98 -13.43 5.56
C TYR A 277 4.46 -13.23 4.14
N CYS A 278 3.70 -14.20 3.64
CA CYS A 278 2.92 -14.06 2.42
C CYS A 278 1.60 -14.83 2.50
N SER A 279 0.61 -14.39 1.74
CA SER A 279 -0.71 -15.00 1.69
C SER A 279 -1.36 -14.93 0.32
N SER A 280 -2.15 -15.95 -0.01
CA SER A 280 -2.99 -15.97 -1.20
C SER A 280 -4.43 -16.34 -0.86
N GLY A 281 -5.37 -15.77 -1.62
CA GLY A 281 -6.80 -16.08 -1.51
C GLY A 281 -7.17 -17.44 -2.12
N TYR A 282 -8.44 -17.61 -2.51
CA TYR A 282 -8.92 -18.79 -3.25
C TYR A 282 -8.66 -20.15 -2.56
N GLY A 283 -8.63 -20.19 -1.23
CA GLY A 283 -8.38 -21.41 -0.46
C GLY A 283 -6.90 -21.81 -0.38
N VAL A 284 -5.97 -20.92 -0.71
CA VAL A 284 -4.54 -21.21 -0.55
C VAL A 284 -4.12 -21.08 0.91
N GLY A 285 -4.36 -19.91 1.52
CA GLY A 285 -3.95 -19.62 2.89
C GLY A 285 -2.64 -18.84 2.96
N ALA A 286 -2.04 -18.83 4.15
CA ALA A 286 -0.84 -18.05 4.43
C ALA A 286 0.37 -18.88 4.85
N SER A 287 1.55 -18.28 4.80
CA SER A 287 2.81 -18.87 5.26
C SER A 287 3.73 -17.78 5.82
N ALA A 288 4.54 -18.16 6.81
CA ALA A 288 5.66 -17.34 7.26
C ALA A 288 6.96 -18.12 7.17
N PHE A 289 8.03 -17.41 6.85
CA PHE A 289 9.35 -17.96 6.60
C PHE A 289 10.39 -17.17 7.38
N LYS A 290 11.24 -17.86 8.13
CA LYS A 290 12.43 -17.27 8.72
C LYS A 290 13.56 -17.32 7.70
N VAL A 291 14.12 -16.16 7.40
CA VAL A 291 15.32 -16.02 6.56
C VAL A 291 16.53 -15.95 7.48
N SER A 292 17.62 -16.58 7.10
CA SER A 292 18.87 -16.56 7.87
C SER A 292 20.05 -16.42 6.93
N LYS A 293 21.14 -15.82 7.41
CA LYS A 293 22.38 -15.58 6.64
C LYS A 293 23.56 -16.08 7.45
N LYS A 294 24.33 -17.03 6.91
CA LYS A 294 25.55 -17.55 7.52
C LYS A 294 26.66 -17.61 6.47
N ALA A 295 27.81 -17.01 6.78
CA ALA A 295 28.96 -16.92 5.87
C ALA A 295 28.56 -16.44 4.45
N GLY A 296 27.73 -15.40 4.38
CA GLY A 296 27.26 -14.81 3.12
C GLY A 296 26.17 -15.60 2.39
N LYS A 297 25.80 -16.80 2.83
CA LYS A 297 24.76 -17.63 2.20
C LYS A 297 23.44 -17.50 2.94
N TYR A 298 22.37 -17.29 2.19
CA TYR A 298 21.02 -17.26 2.73
C TYR A 298 20.40 -18.67 2.80
N SER A 299 19.57 -18.88 3.81
CA SER A 299 18.71 -20.06 3.96
C SER A 299 17.33 -19.63 4.43
N VAL A 300 16.31 -20.39 4.05
CA VAL A 300 14.92 -20.10 4.40
C VAL A 300 14.29 -21.31 5.07
N GLN A 301 13.67 -21.08 6.22
CA GLN A 301 12.89 -22.08 6.95
C GLN A 301 11.42 -21.64 6.96
N GLN A 302 10.51 -22.50 6.51
CA GLN A 302 9.07 -22.25 6.71
C GLN A 302 8.75 -22.45 8.20
N LEU A 303 8.38 -21.37 8.90
CA LEU A 303 7.96 -21.42 10.29
C LEU A 303 6.60 -22.11 10.41
N TRP A 304 5.67 -21.71 9.53
CA TRP A 304 4.35 -22.31 9.46
C TRP A 304 3.71 -22.08 8.10
N ARG A 305 2.73 -22.94 7.79
CA ARG A 305 1.78 -22.79 6.69
C ARG A 305 0.40 -23.15 7.20
N LYS A 306 -0.59 -22.32 6.89
CA LYS A 306 -1.99 -22.52 7.31
C LYS A 306 -2.89 -22.61 6.06
N PRO A 307 -3.05 -23.81 5.45
CA PRO A 307 -3.86 -23.97 4.25
C PRO A 307 -5.32 -23.57 4.50
N ASN A 308 -5.95 -22.89 3.54
CA ASN A 308 -7.34 -22.39 3.62
C ASN A 308 -7.63 -21.47 4.84
N LYS A 309 -6.61 -20.98 5.54
CA LYS A 309 -6.76 -20.14 6.73
C LYS A 309 -5.86 -18.91 6.60
N LEU A 310 -6.23 -17.85 7.34
CA LEU A 310 -5.47 -16.58 7.38
C LEU A 310 -5.24 -15.97 6.00
N MET A 311 -6.21 -16.11 5.10
CA MET A 311 -6.08 -15.57 3.75
C MET A 311 -6.24 -14.05 3.79
N ASN A 312 -5.21 -13.35 3.37
CA ASN A 312 -5.32 -12.03 2.75
C ASN A 312 -5.28 -12.19 1.23
N HIS A 313 -6.11 -11.42 0.53
CA HIS A 313 -6.06 -11.30 -0.92
C HIS A 313 -5.66 -9.89 -1.33
N TRP A 314 -6.59 -8.93 -1.38
CA TRP A 314 -6.30 -7.52 -1.65
C TRP A 314 -5.97 -6.71 -0.38
N SER A 315 -6.21 -7.28 0.80
CA SER A 315 -6.09 -6.61 2.10
C SER A 315 -4.79 -7.00 2.80
N THR A 316 -3.67 -6.44 2.36
CA THR A 316 -2.36 -6.74 2.96
C THR A 316 -2.32 -6.27 4.42
N PRO A 317 -1.96 -7.12 5.41
CA PRO A 317 -1.91 -6.72 6.81
C PRO A 317 -0.69 -5.84 7.11
N VAL A 318 -0.75 -5.05 8.18
CA VAL A 318 0.41 -4.35 8.75
C VAL A 318 1.02 -5.18 9.88
N CYS A 319 2.27 -4.90 10.26
CA CYS A 319 2.95 -5.61 11.35
C CYS A 319 3.55 -4.63 12.35
N ILE A 320 3.41 -4.93 13.64
CA ILE A 320 4.12 -4.27 14.73
C ILE A 320 4.29 -5.25 15.88
N ASP A 321 5.47 -5.23 16.49
CA ASP A 321 5.83 -6.03 17.68
C ASP A 321 5.49 -7.53 17.56
N GLY A 322 5.79 -8.15 16.42
CA GLY A 322 5.56 -9.58 16.22
C GLY A 322 4.14 -9.95 15.79
N HIS A 323 3.27 -8.97 15.54
CA HIS A 323 1.85 -9.20 15.31
C HIS A 323 1.36 -8.55 14.02
N LEU A 324 0.73 -9.37 13.18
CA LEU A 324 0.02 -8.93 11.98
C LEU A 324 -1.38 -8.46 12.33
N TYR A 325 -1.78 -7.32 11.77
CA TYR A 325 -3.12 -6.75 11.87
C TYR A 325 -3.69 -6.53 10.47
N GLY A 326 -4.86 -7.08 10.18
CA GLY A 326 -5.50 -6.86 8.89
C GLY A 326 -6.72 -7.73 8.65
N MET A 327 -7.26 -7.67 7.42
CA MET A 327 -8.49 -8.36 7.07
C MET A 327 -8.15 -9.75 6.54
N PHE A 328 -8.25 -10.74 7.42
CA PHE A 328 -7.96 -12.14 7.13
C PHE A 328 -9.24 -12.89 6.78
N GLY A 329 -9.66 -12.77 5.52
CA GLY A 329 -10.84 -13.41 4.96
C GLY A 329 -10.81 -13.40 3.43
N PHE A 330 -11.69 -14.18 2.80
CA PHE A 330 -11.81 -14.22 1.35
C PHE A 330 -13.27 -14.19 0.91
N LYS A 331 -13.65 -13.10 0.22
CA LYS A 331 -15.03 -12.85 -0.26
C LYS A 331 -16.10 -12.77 0.84
N GLU A 332 -15.72 -12.31 2.02
CA GLU A 332 -16.61 -12.02 3.13
C GLU A 332 -17.00 -10.52 3.09
N TYR A 333 -17.81 -10.13 2.11
CA TYR A 333 -18.18 -8.72 1.90
C TYR A 333 -19.06 -8.17 3.03
N SER A 334 -18.88 -6.90 3.38
CA SER A 334 -19.57 -6.18 4.47
C SER A 334 -19.32 -6.68 5.89
N ASP A 335 -18.77 -7.87 6.09
CA ASP A 335 -18.67 -8.48 7.43
C ASP A 335 -17.32 -9.14 7.74
N GLY A 336 -16.42 -9.30 6.77
CA GLY A 336 -15.14 -9.98 6.98
C GLY A 336 -14.29 -9.41 8.14
N PRO A 337 -13.48 -10.25 8.82
CA PRO A 337 -12.87 -9.88 10.09
C PRO A 337 -11.54 -9.13 9.96
N LEU A 338 -11.37 -8.08 10.76
CA LEU A 338 -10.07 -7.61 11.21
C LEU A 338 -9.54 -8.58 12.28
N LYS A 339 -8.32 -9.09 12.13
CA LYS A 339 -7.69 -9.98 13.12
C LYS A 339 -6.31 -9.47 13.53
N CYS A 340 -5.91 -9.86 14.74
CA CYS A 340 -4.52 -9.90 15.17
C CYS A 340 -4.00 -11.32 15.11
N VAL A 341 -2.85 -11.51 14.45
CA VAL A 341 -2.21 -12.81 14.27
C VAL A 341 -0.74 -12.69 14.64
N GLU A 342 -0.25 -13.55 15.53
CA GLU A 342 1.19 -13.59 15.83
C GLU A 342 1.97 -14.12 14.62
N LEU A 343 2.92 -13.31 14.16
CA LEU A 343 3.71 -13.56 12.95
C LEU A 343 4.55 -14.83 13.07
N ALA A 344 5.11 -15.10 14.25
CA ALA A 344 6.01 -16.24 14.47
C ALA A 344 5.29 -17.61 14.43
N THR A 345 4.00 -17.66 14.80
CA THR A 345 3.26 -18.92 15.02
C THR A 345 2.03 -19.09 14.12
N GLY A 346 1.49 -17.99 13.60
CA GLY A 346 0.21 -17.93 12.92
C GLY A 346 -0.98 -18.15 13.87
N GLU A 347 -0.80 -17.91 15.18
CA GLU A 347 -1.87 -17.94 16.17
C GLU A 347 -2.73 -16.68 16.07
N VAL A 348 -4.04 -16.84 16.00
CA VAL A 348 -4.99 -15.72 16.05
C VAL A 348 -5.15 -15.29 17.50
N LYS A 349 -4.74 -14.07 17.83
CA LYS A 349 -4.91 -13.52 19.19
C LYS A 349 -6.32 -12.98 19.41
N TRP A 350 -6.90 -12.33 18.41
CA TRP A 350 -8.31 -11.92 18.40
C TRP A 350 -8.84 -11.73 16.98
N SER A 351 -10.17 -11.69 16.84
CA SER A 351 -10.90 -11.47 15.59
C SER A 351 -12.14 -10.60 15.85
N HIS A 352 -12.35 -9.57 15.04
CA HIS A 352 -13.52 -8.68 15.11
C HIS A 352 -14.12 -8.49 13.71
N GLN A 353 -15.44 -8.71 13.57
CA GLN A 353 -16.15 -8.66 12.30
C GLN A 353 -16.48 -7.23 11.85
N GLY A 354 -17.09 -7.07 10.67
CA GLY A 354 -17.62 -5.78 10.19
C GLY A 354 -16.65 -4.95 9.34
N PHE A 355 -15.59 -5.55 8.80
CA PHE A 355 -14.62 -4.84 7.94
C PHE A 355 -14.68 -5.25 6.47
N GLY A 356 -15.01 -6.51 6.17
CA GLY A 356 -14.91 -7.04 4.80
C GLY A 356 -13.49 -6.98 4.23
N PRO A 357 -13.31 -7.07 2.89
CA PRO A 357 -12.02 -6.88 2.21
C PRO A 357 -11.59 -5.41 2.13
N GLY A 358 -11.44 -4.75 3.28
CA GLY A 358 -10.98 -3.36 3.38
C GLY A 358 -9.45 -3.18 3.32
N GLY A 359 -8.94 -2.05 3.83
CA GLY A 359 -7.51 -1.75 3.98
C GLY A 359 -7.13 -1.40 5.43
N VAL A 360 -5.84 -1.49 5.77
CA VAL A 360 -5.32 -1.09 7.09
C VAL A 360 -3.98 -0.40 6.95
N THR A 361 -3.78 0.63 7.74
CA THR A 361 -2.54 1.40 7.86
C THR A 361 -2.18 1.55 9.33
N LEU A 362 -0.91 1.38 9.66
CA LEU A 362 -0.37 1.55 11.01
C LEU A 362 0.17 2.98 11.15
N VAL A 363 -0.25 3.68 12.21
CA VAL A 363 0.30 4.99 12.58
C VAL A 363 0.56 4.97 14.07
N ASP A 364 1.84 5.09 14.46
CA ASP A 364 2.27 4.86 15.83
C ASP A 364 1.81 3.47 16.35
N ASP A 365 1.10 3.40 17.47
CA ASP A 365 0.49 2.18 18.04
C ASP A 365 -1.00 2.02 17.67
N HIS A 366 -1.45 2.65 16.58
CA HIS A 366 -2.84 2.65 16.13
C HIS A 366 -3.01 2.08 14.72
N LEU A 367 -4.14 1.42 14.52
CA LEU A 367 -4.62 0.99 13.22
C LEU A 367 -5.65 1.99 12.72
N ILE A 368 -5.44 2.51 11.52
CA ILE A 368 -6.46 3.18 10.71
C ILE A 368 -6.94 2.16 9.68
N ALA A 369 -8.12 1.61 9.89
CA ALA A 369 -8.71 0.60 9.02
C ALA A 369 -9.87 1.20 8.21
N THR A 370 -9.98 0.83 6.94
CA THR A 370 -11.19 1.03 6.13
C THR A 370 -11.98 -0.25 6.04
N SER A 371 -13.30 -0.18 6.19
CA SER A 371 -14.19 -1.29 5.82
C SER A 371 -14.49 -1.27 4.32
N ASP A 372 -14.88 -2.40 3.74
CA ASP A 372 -15.19 -2.52 2.32
C ASP A 372 -16.46 -1.76 1.89
N ILE A 373 -17.24 -1.32 2.87
CA ILE A 373 -18.37 -0.41 2.72
C ILE A 373 -18.02 1.06 2.93
N GLY A 374 -16.78 1.42 3.28
CA GLY A 374 -16.32 2.82 3.35
C GLY A 374 -16.45 3.50 4.71
N GLU A 375 -16.52 2.73 5.78
CA GLU A 375 -16.27 3.26 7.13
C GLU A 375 -14.76 3.35 7.36
N VAL A 376 -14.33 4.35 8.14
CA VAL A 376 -12.96 4.47 8.64
C VAL A 376 -13.01 4.27 10.14
N VAL A 377 -12.09 3.45 10.65
CA VAL A 377 -12.04 3.00 12.04
C VAL A 377 -10.64 3.24 12.59
N LEU A 378 -10.58 3.87 13.76
CA LEU A 378 -9.38 3.96 14.57
C LEU A 378 -9.44 2.89 15.67
N SER A 379 -8.38 2.10 15.81
CA SER A 379 -8.26 1.12 16.90
C SER A 379 -6.82 0.98 17.39
N LYS A 380 -6.62 0.40 18.58
CA LYS A 380 -5.27 0.11 19.07
C LYS A 380 -4.66 -1.12 18.37
N ALA A 381 -3.40 -1.01 17.97
CA ALA A 381 -2.59 -2.13 17.52
C ALA A 381 -2.04 -2.90 18.74
N THR A 382 -2.88 -3.69 19.39
CA THR A 382 -2.49 -4.47 20.58
C THR A 382 -2.92 -5.93 20.44
N PRO A 383 -2.09 -6.91 20.88
CA PRO A 383 -2.45 -8.32 20.77
C PRO A 383 -3.46 -8.78 21.82
N THR A 384 -3.75 -7.99 22.85
CA THR A 384 -4.57 -8.46 23.99
C THR A 384 -6.06 -8.57 23.66
N ALA A 385 -6.60 -7.60 22.91
CA ALA A 385 -8.00 -7.56 22.49
C ALA A 385 -8.19 -6.48 21.41
N TYR A 386 -9.28 -6.59 20.63
CA TYR A 386 -9.73 -5.49 19.79
C TYR A 386 -10.21 -4.32 20.66
N LYS A 387 -9.69 -3.11 20.40
CA LYS A 387 -10.08 -1.88 21.10
C LYS A 387 -10.28 -0.74 20.09
N GLU A 388 -11.54 -0.52 19.72
CA GLU A 388 -11.97 0.59 18.88
C GLU A 388 -11.92 1.92 19.64
N LEU A 389 -11.44 2.97 18.99
CA LEU A 389 -11.32 4.33 19.51
C LEU A 389 -12.18 5.33 18.74
N GLY A 390 -12.81 4.89 17.66
CA GLY A 390 -13.78 5.67 16.89
C GLY A 390 -14.00 5.08 15.51
N ARG A 391 -15.19 5.34 14.97
CA ARG A 391 -15.64 4.88 13.66
C ARG A 391 -16.59 5.90 13.06
N PHE A 392 -16.46 6.15 11.77
CA PHE A 392 -17.41 6.97 11.04
C PHE A 392 -17.50 6.55 9.58
N LYS A 393 -18.61 6.90 8.93
CA LYS A 393 -18.83 6.69 7.51
C LYS A 393 -18.09 7.76 6.71
N ALA A 394 -16.95 7.41 6.11
CA ALA A 394 -16.13 8.36 5.36
C ALA A 394 -16.59 8.50 3.91
N ILE A 395 -16.81 7.38 3.23
CA ILE A 395 -17.08 7.34 1.79
C ILE A 395 -18.11 6.28 1.39
N ASN A 396 -18.71 6.46 0.22
CA ASN A 396 -19.64 5.52 -0.41
C ASN A 396 -18.99 4.71 -1.52
N GLY A 397 -19.66 3.65 -1.97
CA GLY A 397 -19.14 2.74 -3.00
C GLY A 397 -18.28 1.64 -2.41
N LYS A 398 -17.63 0.89 -3.30
CA LYS A 398 -16.82 -0.28 -2.93
C LYS A 398 -15.42 0.19 -2.53
N CYS A 399 -14.97 -0.19 -1.33
CA CYS A 399 -13.75 0.33 -0.71
C CYS A 399 -12.71 -0.79 -0.48
N TRP A 400 -12.12 -1.29 -1.56
CA TRP A 400 -11.02 -2.29 -1.50
C TRP A 400 -9.63 -1.64 -1.60
N THR A 401 -9.55 -0.36 -1.24
CA THR A 401 -8.33 0.45 -1.35
C THR A 401 -7.61 0.51 0.00
N HIS A 402 -6.30 0.71 -0.06
CA HIS A 402 -5.52 0.99 1.15
C HIS A 402 -5.74 2.45 1.57
N VAL A 403 -5.65 2.71 2.88
CA VAL A 403 -5.71 4.08 3.42
C VAL A 403 -4.34 4.72 3.30
N ALA A 404 -4.26 5.93 2.78
CA ALA A 404 -3.03 6.72 2.81
C ALA A 404 -3.07 7.66 4.02
N TYR A 405 -1.93 7.77 4.72
CA TYR A 405 -1.76 8.70 5.83
C TYR A 405 -0.57 9.60 5.52
N SER A 406 -0.79 10.90 5.42
CA SER A 406 0.27 11.84 5.07
C SER A 406 -0.02 13.21 5.69
N ASP A 407 1.00 13.80 6.29
CA ASP A 407 0.92 15.11 6.95
C ASP A 407 -0.17 15.15 8.04
N GLY A 408 -0.28 14.07 8.80
CA GLY A 408 -1.32 13.91 9.81
C GLY A 408 -2.74 13.73 9.27
N GLN A 409 -2.93 13.66 7.94
CA GLN A 409 -4.24 13.59 7.28
C GLN A 409 -4.54 12.19 6.74
N ILE A 410 -5.83 11.83 6.69
CA ILE A 410 -6.29 10.54 6.17
C ILE A 410 -6.85 10.73 4.77
N TYR A 411 -6.34 9.95 3.81
CA TYR A 411 -6.83 9.91 2.44
C TYR A 411 -7.45 8.54 2.15
N VAL A 412 -8.72 8.54 1.74
CA VAL A 412 -9.48 7.34 1.44
C VAL A 412 -10.15 7.44 0.07
N ARG A 413 -10.30 6.30 -0.61
CA ARG A 413 -10.84 6.23 -1.96
C ARG A 413 -11.74 5.02 -2.15
N SER A 414 -12.78 5.17 -2.96
CA SER A 414 -13.67 4.08 -3.39
C SER A 414 -13.85 4.08 -4.90
N THR A 415 -14.71 3.18 -5.39
CA THR A 415 -15.19 3.18 -6.77
C THR A 415 -16.11 4.36 -7.13
N GLN A 416 -16.38 5.29 -6.21
CA GLN A 416 -17.22 6.46 -6.46
C GLN A 416 -16.49 7.77 -6.16
N GLU A 417 -15.77 7.83 -5.05
CA GLU A 417 -15.27 9.07 -4.48
C GLU A 417 -13.96 8.89 -3.70
N GLY A 418 -13.18 9.97 -3.65
CA GLY A 418 -12.03 10.13 -2.79
C GLY A 418 -12.28 11.24 -1.78
N ALA A 419 -11.67 11.16 -0.61
CA ALA A 419 -11.80 12.17 0.44
C ALA A 419 -10.51 12.32 1.26
N ARG A 420 -10.33 13.52 1.83
CA ARG A 420 -9.32 13.85 2.85
C ARG A 420 -10.01 14.26 4.15
N PHE A 421 -9.48 13.78 5.27
CA PHE A 421 -9.92 14.10 6.62
C PHE A 421 -8.76 14.57 7.50
#